data_AF-A0A3D1PIM7-F1
#
_entry.id   AF-A0A3D1PIM7-F1
#
_cell.length_a   1.000
_cell.length_b   1.000
_cell.length_c   1.000
_cell.angle_alpha   90.00
_cell.angle_beta   90.00
_cell.angle_gamma   90.00
#
_symmetry.space_group_name_H-M   'P 1'
#
loop_
_entity.id
_entity.type
_entity.pdbx_description
1 polymer ?
#
loop_
_entity_poly.entity_id
_entity_poly.type
_entity_poly.pdbx_seq_one_letter_code
_entity_poly.pdbx_strand_id
1 'polypeptide(L)' 'VHFDMEQYSYKDLTLSILKQILIEEEFRRRTDVGITIQAYLRDSEQDTKDLIAWVKQ' A
#
# COMPACT_ATOMS: atom_id res chain seq x y z
N VAL A 1 -2.74 12.14 -2.24
CA VAL A 1 -2.70 11.29 -3.47
C VAL A 1 -3.27 9.93 -3.13
N HIS A 2 -4.09 9.35 -4.00
CA HIS A 2 -4.70 8.04 -3.77
C HIS A 2 -4.25 7.04 -4.83
N PHE A 3 -3.75 5.89 -4.39
CA PHE A 3 -3.31 4.79 -5.25
C PHE A 3 -4.46 3.79 -5.40
N ASP A 4 -4.94 3.64 -6.63
CA ASP A 4 -5.94 2.63 -6.94
C ASP A 4 -5.31 1.25 -7.11
N MET A 5 -6.12 0.23 -6.82
CA MET A 5 -5.76 -1.16 -7.01
C MET A 5 -6.48 -1.70 -8.23
N GLU A 6 -5.71 -2.15 -9.22
CA GLU A 6 -6.22 -2.65 -10.49
C GLU A 6 -6.44 -4.17 -10.44
N GLN A 7 -5.77 -4.91 -11.32
CA GLN A 7 -5.87 -6.36 -11.43
C GLN A 7 -5.05 -7.04 -10.32
N TYR A 8 -5.54 -8.18 -9.84
CA TYR A 8 -4.88 -8.98 -8.80
C TYR A 8 -3.41 -9.29 -9.13
N SER A 9 -3.08 -9.53 -10.40
CA SER A 9 -1.70 -9.79 -10.87
C SER A 9 -0.72 -8.65 -10.57
N TYR A 10 -1.20 -7.43 -10.37
CA TYR A 10 -0.38 -6.27 -10.07
C TYR A 10 -0.40 -5.89 -8.59
N LYS A 11 -1.22 -6.54 -7.76
CA LYS A 11 -1.44 -6.17 -6.36
C LYS A 11 -0.14 -6.04 -5.57
N ASP A 12 0.69 -7.08 -5.59
CA ASP A 12 1.94 -7.12 -4.84
C ASP A 12 2.96 -6.11 -5.38
N LEU A 13 2.97 -5.89 -6.69
CA LEU A 13 3.82 -4.89 -7.34
C LEU A 13 3.42 -3.48 -6.92
N THR A 14 2.13 -3.14 -6.96
CA THR A 14 1.59 -1.84 -6.53
C THR A 14 1.90 -1.56 -5.07
N LEU A 15 1.72 -2.54 -4.19
CA LEU A 15 2.07 -2.42 -2.77
C LEU A 15 3.57 -2.20 -2.56
N SER A 16 4.42 -2.89 -3.33
CA SER A 16 5.87 -2.73 -3.24
C SER A 16 6.35 -1.36 -3.70
N ILE A 17 5.79 -0.86 -4.82
CA ILE A 17 6.09 0.49 -5.34
C ILE A 17 5.67 1.55 -4.33
N LEU A 18 4.47 1.44 -3.74
CA LEU A 18 4.02 2.38 -2.71
C LEU A 18 5.02 2.45 -1.55
N LYS A 19 5.44 1.30 -1.01
CA LYS A 19 6.39 1.24 0.10
C LYS A 19 7.73 1.85 -0.27
N GLN A 20 8.24 1.60 -1.48
CA GLN A 20 9.50 2.16 -1.97
C GLN A 20 9.43 3.69 -2.13
N ILE A 21 8.35 4.23 -2.69
CA ILE A 21 8.19 5.68 -2.85
C ILE A 21 8.09 6.36 -1.48
N LEU A 22 7.34 5.79 -0.54
CA LEU A 22 7.10 6.41 0.76
C LEU A 22 8.28 6.34 1.74
N ILE A 23 9.39 5.67 1.39
CA ILE A 23 10.65 5.77 2.14
C ILE A 23 11.60 6.84 1.59
N GLU A 24 11.33 7.39 0.40
CA GLU A 24 12.15 8.44 -0.18
C GLU A 24 12.04 9.75 0.62
N GLU A 25 13.14 10.50 0.76
CA GLU A 25 13.19 11.74 1.58
C GLU A 25 12.14 12.78 1.19
N GLU A 26 11.78 12.85 -0.09
CA GLU A 26 10.76 13.77 -0.61
C GLU A 26 9.35 13.42 -0.10
N PHE A 27 9.06 12.14 0.13
CA PHE A 27 7.70 11.65 0.38
C PHE A 27 7.47 11.07 1.78
N ARG A 28 8.53 10.67 2.50
CA ARG A 28 8.42 9.96 3.80
C ARG A 28 7.69 10.71 4.92
N ARG A 29 7.52 12.03 4.79
CA ARG A 29 6.78 12.87 5.76
C ARG A 29 5.37 13.22 5.31
N ARG A 30 4.94 12.77 4.13
CA ARG A 30 3.56 12.97 3.68
C ARG A 30 2.60 12.13 4.51
N THR A 31 1.46 12.74 4.83
CA THR A 31 0.38 12.11 5.60
C THR A 31 -0.91 12.00 4.79
N ASP A 32 -0.95 12.61 3.60
CA ASP A 32 -2.08 12.70 2.69
C ASP A 32 -2.02 11.63 1.58
N VAL A 33 -1.66 10.40 1.93
CA VAL A 33 -1.53 9.28 0.98
C VAL A 33 -2.47 8.14 1.36
N GLY A 34 -3.21 7.63 0.38
CA GLY A 34 -4.11 6.48 0.53
C GLY A 34 -3.84 5.41 -0.51
N ILE A 35 -4.21 4.17 -0.20
CA ILE A 35 -4.20 3.04 -1.13
C ILE A 35 -5.49 2.23 -0.99
N THR A 36 -6.03 1.78 -2.12
CA THR A 36 -7.20 0.89 -2.15
C THR A 36 -6.80 -0.55 -1.85
N ILE A 37 -7.53 -1.21 -0.94
CA ILE A 37 -7.47 -2.66 -0.72
C ILE A 37 -8.83 -3.26 -1.07
N GLN A 38 -8.83 -4.30 -1.89
CA GLN A 38 -10.06 -4.90 -2.41
C GLN A 38 -10.53 -6.03 -1.46
N ALA A 39 -11.54 -5.76 -0.64
CA ALA A 39 -12.00 -6.66 0.42
C ALA A 39 -12.55 -8.03 -0.05
N TYR A 40 -12.87 -8.18 -1.33
CA TYR A 40 -13.28 -9.45 -1.92
C TYR A 40 -12.14 -10.46 -2.14
N LEU A 41 -10.88 -10.04 -2.02
CA LEU A 41 -9.72 -10.92 -2.14
C LEU A 41 -9.48 -11.67 -0.82
N ARG A 42 -9.12 -12.94 -0.91
CA ARG A 42 -8.93 -13.82 0.27
C ARG A 42 -7.77 -13.37 1.17
N ASP A 43 -6.78 -12.71 0.60
CA ASP A 43 -5.56 -12.23 1.25
C ASP A 43 -5.65 -10.76 1.68
N SER A 44 -6.73 -10.06 1.36
CA SER A 44 -6.92 -8.63 1.66
C SER A 44 -6.74 -8.27 3.15
N GLU A 45 -7.16 -9.17 4.05
CA GLU A 45 -6.97 -9.01 5.50
C GLU A 45 -5.48 -9.00 5.86
N GLN A 46 -4.72 -9.95 5.30
CA GLN A 46 -3.28 -10.07 5.57
C GLN A 46 -2.53 -8.86 4.98
N ASP A 47 -2.84 -8.48 3.74
CA ASP A 47 -2.25 -7.30 3.10
C ASP A 47 -2.45 -6.03 3.95
N THR A 48 -3.65 -5.85 4.49
CA THR A 48 -3.98 -4.71 5.36
C THR A 48 -3.18 -4.75 6.66
N LYS A 49 -3.06 -5.92 7.30
CA LYS A 49 -2.26 -6.09 8.51
C LYS A 49 -0.79 -5.78 8.25
N ASP A 50 -0.25 -6.25 7.13
CA ASP A 50 1.15 -6.02 6.76
C ASP A 50 1.43 -4.56 6.45
N LEU A 51 0.49 -3.84 5.82
CA LEU A 51 0.58 -2.39 5.64
C LEU A 51 0.58 -1.65 6.97
N ILE A 52 -0.34 -1.99 7.89
CA ILE A 52 -0.41 -1.37 9.22
C ILE A 52 0.88 -1.62 10.01
N ALA A 53 1.40 -2.86 9.96
CA ALA A 53 2.65 -3.21 10.60
C ALA A 53 3.82 -2.40 10.04
N TRP A 54 3.89 -2.24 8.72
CA TRP A 54 4.92 -1.45 8.06
C TRP A 54 4.86 0.04 8.43
N VAL A 55 3.68 0.68 8.43
CA VAL A 55 3.54 2.11 8.79
C VAL A 55 3.89 2.40 10.26
N LYS A 56 3.84 1.40 11.13
CA LYS A 56 4.18 1.53 12.56
C LYS A 56 5.67 1.37 12.87
N GLN A 57 6.48 0.92 11.91
CA GLN A 57 7.94 0.81 12.04
C GLN A 57 8.58 2.20 12.00
#